data_AF-A0A520CNH6-F1
#
_entry.id   AF-A0A520CNH6-F1
#
_cell.length_a   1.000
_cell.length_b   1.000
_cell.length_c   1.000
_cell.angle_alpha   90.00
_cell.angle_beta   90.00
_cell.angle_gamma   90.00
#
_symmetry.space_group_name_H-M   'P 1'
#
loop_
_entity.id
_entity.type
_entity.pdbx_description
1 polymer ?
#
loop_
_entity_poly.entity_id
_entity_poly.type
_entity_poly.pdbx_seq_one_letter_code
_entity_poly.pdbx_strand_id
1 'polypeptide(L)' 'SFNRKDLIIYTNPEAFKEFLFHLKFDTEKIALLLMSSGNYGGLNFDEVKQII' A
#
# COMPACT_ATOMS: atom_id res chain seq x y z
N SER A 1 8.89 14.03 14.87
CA SER A 1 8.93 12.77 14.09
C SER A 1 7.67 11.98 14.35
N PHE A 2 7.16 11.25 13.36
CA PHE A 2 6.05 10.30 13.57
C PHE A 2 6.57 9.15 14.45
N ASN A 3 6.50 9.29 15.77
CA ASN A 3 7.04 8.37 16.78
C ASN A 3 6.12 7.16 17.04
N ARG A 4 5.63 6.54 15.97
CA ARG A 4 4.76 5.36 16.02
C ARG A 4 5.60 4.14 15.63
N LYS A 5 5.73 3.18 16.55
CA LYS A 5 6.54 1.96 16.33
C LYS A 5 5.87 0.97 15.38
N ASP A 6 4.58 1.15 15.16
CA ASP A 6 3.71 0.40 14.25
C ASP A 6 3.61 1.05 12.86
N LEU A 7 4.35 2.13 12.62
CA LEU A 7 4.38 2.78 11.32
C LEU A 7 5.46 2.15 10.43
N ILE A 8 5.04 1.65 9.28
CA ILE A 8 5.96 1.22 8.22
C ILE A 8 6.06 2.38 7.22
N ILE A 9 7.28 2.84 6.95
CA ILE A 9 7.54 3.95 6.03
C ILE A 9 8.27 3.41 4.81
N TYR A 10 7.74 3.69 3.62
CA TYR A 10 8.38 3.43 2.35
C TYR A 10 8.81 4.74 1.70
N THR A 11 10.09 4.86 1.33
CA THR A 11 10.64 5.99 0.57
C THR A 11 10.91 5.64 -0.89
N ASN A 12 10.95 4.35 -1.23
CA ASN A 12 11.05 3.85 -2.60
C ASN A 12 9.65 3.42 -3.08
N PRO A 13 9.13 3.98 -4.19
CA PRO A 13 7.83 3.60 -4.75
C PRO A 13 7.75 2.12 -5.14
N GLU A 14 8.83 1.49 -5.59
CA GLU A 14 8.82 0.08 -5.99
C GLU A 14 8.58 -0.83 -4.78
N ALA A 15 9.28 -0.56 -3.67
CA ALA A 15 9.10 -1.32 -2.43
C ALA A 15 7.68 -1.17 -1.85
N PHE A 16 7.07 0.02 -1.99
CA PHE A 16 5.68 0.24 -1.59
C PHE A 16 4.71 -0.58 -2.46
N LYS A 17 4.93 -0.63 -3.77
CA LYS A 17 4.14 -1.45 -4.69
C LYS A 17 4.25 -2.93 -4.33
N GLU A 18 5.47 -3.45 -4.20
CA GLU A 18 5.70 -4.85 -3.81
C GLU A 18 5.03 -5.20 -2.49
N PHE A 19 5.10 -4.31 -1.48
CA PHE A 19 4.39 -4.51 -0.22
C PHE A 19 2.88 -4.63 -0.42
N LEU A 20 2.28 -3.72 -1.19
CA LEU A 20 0.85 -3.78 -1.49
C LEU A 20 0.46 -5.09 -2.19
N PHE A 21 1.23 -5.54 -3.17
CA PHE A 21 0.94 -6.78 -3.91
C PHE A 21 1.14 -8.06 -3.08
N HIS A 22 1.98 -8.02 -2.05
CA HIS A 22 2.21 -9.15 -1.14
C HIS A 22 1.31 -9.16 0.10
N LEU A 23 0.42 -8.18 0.25
CA LEU A 23 -0.63 -8.27 1.27
C LEU A 23 -1.50 -9.48 0.95
N LYS A 24 -1.77 -10.33 1.95
CA LYS A 24 -2.50 -11.58 1.77
C LYS A 24 -4.02 -11.36 1.64
N PHE A 25 -4.45 -10.68 0.58
CA PHE A 25 -5.85 -10.39 0.27
C PHE A 25 -6.71 -11.65 0.10
N ASP A 26 -6.07 -12.75 -0.27
CA ASP A 26 -6.63 -14.07 -0.52
C ASP A 26 -6.90 -14.89 0.74
N THR A 27 -6.27 -14.55 1.88
CA THR A 27 -6.43 -15.30 3.14
C THR A 27 -7.19 -14.56 4.24
N GLU A 28 -7.28 -13.22 4.16
CA GLU A 28 -7.94 -12.39 5.15
C GLU A 28 -8.78 -11.30 4.48
N LYS A 29 -9.95 -10.96 5.05
CA LYS A 29 -10.76 -9.84 4.56
C LYS A 29 -10.05 -8.53 4.90
N ILE A 30 -9.38 -7.95 3.91
CA ILE A 30 -8.61 -6.73 4.06
C ILE A 30 -9.38 -5.56 3.44
N ALA A 31 -9.50 -4.46 4.18
CA ALA A 31 -9.98 -3.18 3.66
C ALA A 31 -8.79 -2.23 3.54
N LEU A 32 -8.42 -1.88 2.32
CA LEU A 32 -7.32 -0.95 2.06
C LEU A 32 -7.84 0.50 2.10
N LEU A 33 -7.41 1.28 3.08
CA LEU A 33 -7.70 2.72 3.17
C LEU A 33 -6.50 3.53 2.70
N LEU A 34 -6.67 4.27 1.61
CA LEU A 34 -5.64 5.14 1.04
C LEU A 34 -6.07 6.60 1.23
N MET A 35 -5.27 7.36 1.97
CA MET A 35 -5.48 8.80 2.20
C MET A 35 -4.34 9.56 1.52
N SER A 36 -4.63 10.32 0.46
CA SER A 36 -3.61 10.98 -0.35
C SER A 36 -3.62 12.49 -0.22
N SER A 37 -2.42 13.06 -0.29
CA SER A 37 -2.14 14.40 -0.82
C SER A 37 -1.24 14.36 -2.07
N GLY A 38 -1.10 13.20 -2.73
CA GLY A 38 -0.19 12.92 -3.85
C GLY A 38 -0.52 11.66 -4.67
N ASN A 39 0.40 11.17 -5.50
CA ASN A 39 0.14 10.10 -6.50
C ASN A 39 0.58 8.68 -6.11
N TYR A 40 0.84 8.42 -4.81
CA TYR A 40 1.27 7.11 -4.29
C TYR A 40 2.49 6.49 -4.99
N GLY A 41 3.40 7.32 -5.52
CA GLY A 41 4.56 6.81 -6.25
C GLY A 41 4.25 6.26 -7.64
N GLY A 42 3.15 6.73 -8.26
CA GLY A 42 2.70 6.25 -9.57
C GLY A 42 2.07 4.86 -9.50
N LEU A 43 1.32 4.59 -8.42
CA LEU A 43 0.54 3.37 -8.26
C LEU A 43 -0.62 3.36 -9.27
N ASN A 44 -0.75 2.27 -10.03
CA ASN A 44 -1.87 2.07 -10.92
C ASN A 44 -3.03 1.41 -10.15
N PHE A 45 -4.09 2.17 -9.89
CA PHE A 45 -5.25 1.67 -9.14
C PHE A 45 -6.02 0.58 -9.86
N ASP A 46 -5.98 0.54 -11.20
CA ASP A 46 -6.71 -0.49 -11.94
C ASP A 46 -6.01 -1.85 -11.82
N GLU A 47 -4.68 -1.87 -11.69
CA GLU A 47 -3.93 -3.08 -11.33
C GLU A 47 -4.21 -3.50 -9.88
N VAL A 48 -4.27 -2.54 -8.95
CA VAL A 48 -4.58 -2.82 -7.54
C VAL A 48 -6.00 -3.38 -7.37
N LYS A 49 -7.00 -2.93 -8.14
CA LYS A 49 -8.35 -3.51 -8.09
C LYS A 49 -8.41 -4.98 -8.51
N GLN A 50 -7.43 -5.51 -9.25
CA GLN A 50 -7.45 -6.91 -9.67
C GLN A 50 -6.99 -7.87 -8.57
N ILE A 51 -6.38 -7.36 -7.50
CA ILE A 51 -5.79 -8.18 -6.42
C ILE A 51 -6.59 -8.13 -5.11
N ILE A 52 -7.64 -7.30 -5.02
CA ILE A 52 -8.51 -7.11 -3.82
C ILE A 52 -9.97 -7.41 -4.13
#